data_AF-A0A531M4P2-F1
#
_entry.id   AF-A0A531M4P2-F1
#
_cell.length_a   1.000
_cell.length_b   1.000
_cell.length_c   1.000
_cell.angle_alpha   90.00
_cell.angle_beta   90.00
_cell.angle_gamma   90.00
#
_symmetry.space_group_name_H-M   'P 1'
#
loop_
_entity.id
_entity.type
_entity.pdbx_description
1 polymer ?
#
loop_
_entity_poly.entity_id
_entity_poly.type
_entity_poly.pdbx_seq_one_letter_code
_entity_poly.pdbx_strand_id
1 'polypeptide(L)'
;PKVVQDPLKFRDEKRYTDRLKDAKAKTGLEDAIVNALGSIEGLPVVVTVQDFAFMGGSLGMAAGDAIVHAFEVALQRRRPLILFAASGGARMQEGILSLMQLPRTTVGVDRLKEAGLPYIVVLTNPTTGGVTASYAMLGDVHIAEPGALIG
;
A
#
# COMPACT_ATOMS: atom_id res chain seq x y z
N PRO A 1 -7.56 -7.74 3.22
CA PRO A 1 -7.60 -9.21 2.99
C PRO A 1 -6.91 -9.95 4.13
N LYS A 2 -7.32 -11.17 4.50
CA LYS A 2 -6.67 -11.94 5.58
C LYS A 2 -5.57 -12.80 4.98
N VAL A 3 -4.34 -12.64 5.47
CA VAL A 3 -3.17 -13.43 5.05
C VAL A 3 -2.69 -14.34 6.17
N VAL A 4 -1.84 -15.31 5.84
CA VAL A 4 -1.12 -16.10 6.85
C VAL A 4 -0.21 -15.16 7.63
N GLN A 5 -0.44 -15.07 8.95
CA GLN A 5 0.40 -14.24 9.82
C GLN A 5 1.69 -14.98 10.16
N ASP A 6 2.80 -14.24 10.09
CA ASP A 6 4.15 -14.71 10.45
C ASP A 6 4.57 -16.05 9.79
N PRO A 7 4.55 -16.12 8.44
CA PRO A 7 4.91 -17.35 7.72
C PRO A 7 6.37 -17.79 7.92
N LEU A 8 7.24 -16.86 8.33
CA LEU A 8 8.66 -17.12 8.57
C LEU A 8 8.99 -17.41 10.04
N LYS A 9 8.00 -17.34 10.94
CA LYS A 9 8.20 -17.43 12.41
C LYS A 9 9.27 -16.44 12.89
N PHE A 10 9.22 -15.22 12.36
CA PHE A 10 10.25 -14.21 12.53
C PHE A 10 10.32 -13.70 13.97
N ARG A 11 11.53 -13.61 14.49
CA ARG A 11 11.81 -13.07 15.81
C ARG A 11 13.12 -12.30 15.80
N ASP A 12 13.04 -11.06 16.27
CA ASP A 12 14.19 -10.28 16.71
C ASP A 12 14.10 -10.08 18.24
N GLU A 13 14.34 -8.87 18.73
CA GLU A 13 14.02 -8.46 20.10
C GLU A 13 12.55 -8.76 20.48
N LYS A 14 11.64 -8.73 19.49
CA LYS A 14 10.21 -9.01 19.62
C LYS A 14 9.75 -10.00 18.55
N ARG A 15 8.74 -10.82 18.84
CA ARG A 15 8.11 -11.68 17.82
C ARG A 15 7.34 -10.81 16.84
N TYR A 16 7.32 -11.19 15.57
CA TYR A 16 6.59 -10.42 14.55
C TYR A 16 5.09 -10.31 14.87
N THR A 17 4.47 -11.39 15.35
CA THR A 17 3.06 -11.41 15.77
C THR A 17 2.77 -10.41 16.90
N ASP A 18 3.69 -10.21 17.83
CA ASP A 18 3.52 -9.23 18.90
C ASP A 18 3.67 -7.79 18.35
N ARG A 19 4.57 -7.56 17.38
CA ARG A 19 4.68 -6.26 16.69
C ARG A 19 3.39 -5.91 15.94
N LEU A 20 2.80 -6.90 15.26
CA LEU A 20 1.49 -6.74 14.62
C LEU A 20 0.41 -6.41 15.64
N LYS A 21 0.34 -7.15 16.75
CA LYS A 21 -0.65 -6.91 17.80
C LYS A 21 -0.55 -5.48 18.36
N ASP A 22 0.66 -5.02 18.65
CA ASP A 22 0.90 -3.65 19.12
C ASP A 22 0.46 -2.61 18.07
N ALA A 23 0.82 -2.80 16.80
CA ALA A 23 0.45 -1.88 15.74
C ALA A 23 -1.07 -1.79 15.56
N LYS A 24 -1.77 -2.94 15.59
CA LYS A 24 -3.24 -2.98 15.57
C LYS A 24 -3.86 -2.28 16.77
N ALA A 25 -3.34 -2.53 17.98
CA ALA A 25 -3.84 -1.88 19.18
C ALA A 25 -3.63 -0.35 19.16
N LYS A 26 -2.51 0.12 18.60
CA LYS A 26 -2.17 1.54 18.51
C LYS A 26 -2.99 2.28 17.45
N THR A 27 -3.25 1.66 16.31
CA THR A 27 -3.84 2.31 15.13
C THR A 27 -5.32 2.00 14.94
N GLY A 28 -5.81 0.89 15.50
CA GLY A 28 -7.13 0.34 15.18
C GLY A 28 -7.23 -0.29 13.78
N LEU A 29 -6.12 -0.36 13.03
CA LEU A 29 -6.09 -0.91 11.67
C LEU A 29 -5.68 -2.38 11.68
N GLU A 30 -6.07 -3.13 10.65
CA GLU A 30 -5.65 -4.52 10.47
C GLU A 30 -4.26 -4.65 9.83
N ASP A 31 -3.89 -3.68 8.99
CA ASP A 31 -2.56 -3.53 8.39
C ASP A 31 -2.36 -2.07 7.93
N ALA A 32 -1.26 -1.77 7.24
CA ALA A 32 -0.86 -0.43 6.82
C ALA A 32 -1.67 0.16 5.64
N ILE A 33 -2.66 -0.55 5.09
CA ILE A 33 -3.42 -0.09 3.93
C ILE A 33 -4.91 -0.04 4.27
N VAL A 34 -5.52 1.11 3.99
CA VAL A 34 -6.95 1.34 4.06
C VAL A 34 -7.47 1.64 2.66
N ASN A 35 -8.41 0.82 2.19
CA ASN A 35 -9.10 1.06 0.92
C ASN A 35 -10.50 1.60 1.19
N ALA A 36 -10.91 2.57 0.38
CA ALA A 36 -12.21 3.18 0.44
C ALA A 36 -12.82 3.33 -0.96
N LEU A 37 -14.14 3.32 -1.00
CA LEU A 37 -14.93 3.65 -2.18
C LEU A 37 -15.71 4.91 -1.86
N GLY A 38 -15.66 5.88 -2.76
CA GLY A 38 -16.33 7.16 -2.55
C GLY A 38 -16.52 7.93 -3.84
N SER A 39 -16.75 9.22 -3.69
CA SER A 39 -16.86 10.16 -4.81
C SER A 39 -16.20 11.48 -4.48
N ILE A 40 -15.52 12.08 -5.45
CA ILE A 40 -14.97 13.44 -5.37
C ILE A 40 -15.76 14.27 -6.37
N GLU A 41 -16.48 15.30 -5.91
CA GLU A 41 -17.34 16.14 -6.77
C GLU A 41 -18.32 15.32 -7.65
N GLY A 42 -18.81 14.19 -7.11
CA GLY A 42 -19.70 13.28 -7.84
C GLY A 42 -19.00 12.25 -8.73
N LEU A 43 -17.69 12.38 -8.98
CA LEU A 43 -16.90 11.37 -9.70
C LEU A 43 -16.63 10.16 -8.79
N PRO A 44 -17.13 8.95 -9.10
CA PRO A 44 -16.87 7.77 -8.28
C PRO A 44 -15.42 7.31 -8.42
N VAL A 45 -14.74 7.12 -7.28
CA VAL A 45 -13.31 6.76 -7.22
C VAL A 45 -13.06 5.62 -6.24
N VAL A 46 -11.94 4.94 -6.44
CA VAL A 46 -11.29 4.09 -5.43
C VAL A 46 -10.17 4.88 -4.80
N VAL A 47 -10.08 4.88 -3.47
CA VAL A 47 -8.98 5.52 -2.74
C VAL A 47 -8.26 4.48 -1.90
N THR A 48 -6.94 4.46 -1.99
CA THR A 48 -6.05 3.65 -1.17
C THR A 48 -5.19 4.59 -0.34
N VAL A 49 -5.18 4.43 0.98
CA VAL A 49 -4.35 5.20 1.90
C VAL A 49 -3.41 4.26 2.61
N GLN A 50 -2.12 4.59 2.56
CA GLN A 50 -1.08 3.89 3.31
C GLN A 50 -0.78 4.64 4.60
N ASP A 51 -1.01 3.99 5.75
CA ASP A 51 -0.86 4.61 7.06
C ASP A 51 0.53 4.31 7.65
N PHE A 52 1.36 5.35 7.75
CA PHE A 52 2.70 5.24 8.29
C PHE A 52 2.73 4.84 9.77
N ALA A 53 1.68 5.13 10.55
CA ALA A 53 1.60 4.77 11.96
C ALA A 53 1.58 3.24 12.16
N PHE A 54 1.12 2.48 11.17
CA PHE A 54 1.16 1.03 11.18
C PHE A 54 2.54 0.53 10.70
N MET A 55 3.44 0.28 11.66
CA MET A 55 4.76 -0.29 11.39
C MET A 55 5.55 0.46 10.29
N GLY A 56 5.53 1.79 10.32
CA GLY A 56 6.21 2.65 9.35
C GLY A 56 5.61 2.57 7.95
N GLY A 57 4.32 2.21 7.84
CA GLY A 57 3.65 1.98 6.56
C GLY A 57 4.29 0.85 5.76
N SER A 58 5.01 -0.07 6.40
CA SER A 58 5.83 -1.05 5.68
C SER A 58 4.98 -2.00 4.83
N LEU A 59 5.44 -2.26 3.61
CA LEU A 59 4.76 -3.14 2.66
C LEU A 59 5.03 -4.62 3.00
N GLY A 60 4.05 -5.27 3.63
CA GLY A 60 3.97 -6.73 3.81
C GLY A 60 2.89 -7.36 2.92
N MET A 61 2.67 -8.66 3.06
CA MET A 61 1.69 -9.46 2.32
C MET A 61 0.28 -8.90 2.43
N ALA A 62 -0.18 -8.53 3.64
CA ALA A 62 -1.52 -8.00 3.83
C ALA A 62 -1.72 -6.63 3.16
N ALA A 63 -0.71 -5.74 3.27
CA ALA A 63 -0.68 -4.47 2.55
C ALA A 63 -0.69 -4.69 1.03
N GLY A 64 0.16 -5.58 0.52
CA GLY A 64 0.22 -5.92 -0.91
C GLY A 64 -1.11 -6.48 -1.43
N ASP A 65 -1.72 -7.42 -0.71
CA ASP A 65 -3.04 -7.96 -1.06
C ASP A 65 -4.14 -6.89 -1.02
N ALA A 66 -4.08 -5.95 -0.07
CA ALA A 66 -5.03 -4.84 -0.01
C ALA A 66 -4.88 -3.91 -1.23
N ILE A 67 -3.65 -3.58 -1.63
CA ILE A 67 -3.40 -2.75 -2.81
C ILE A 67 -3.87 -3.46 -4.09
N VAL A 68 -3.51 -4.74 -4.27
CA VAL A 68 -3.97 -5.55 -5.42
C VAL A 68 -5.50 -5.59 -5.46
N HIS A 69 -6.15 -5.79 -4.32
CA HIS A 69 -7.60 -5.77 -4.23
C HIS A 69 -8.19 -4.41 -4.63
N ALA A 70 -7.56 -3.29 -4.28
CA ALA A 70 -8.01 -1.97 -4.71
C ALA A 70 -7.95 -1.82 -6.23
N PHE A 71 -6.87 -2.27 -6.87
CA PHE A 71 -6.76 -2.31 -8.33
C PHE A 71 -7.84 -3.18 -8.97
N GLU A 72 -8.09 -4.38 -8.42
CA GLU A 72 -9.16 -5.27 -8.89
C GLU A 72 -10.55 -4.61 -8.79
N VAL A 73 -10.84 -3.94 -7.68
CA VAL A 73 -12.11 -3.22 -7.48
C VAL A 73 -12.22 -2.03 -8.45
N ALA A 74 -11.14 -1.29 -8.67
CA ALA A 74 -11.10 -0.18 -9.63
C ALA A 74 -11.37 -0.68 -11.05
N LEU A 75 -10.74 -1.79 -11.46
CA LEU A 75 -10.97 -2.45 -12.74
C LEU A 75 -12.42 -2.93 -12.90
N GLN A 76 -12.93 -3.68 -11.91
CA GLN A 76 -14.29 -4.22 -11.93
C GLN A 76 -15.35 -3.13 -12.01
N ARG A 77 -15.14 -2.03 -11.29
CA ARG A 77 -16.09 -0.91 -11.24
C ARG A 77 -15.83 0.17 -12.29
N ARG A 78 -14.76 0.03 -13.09
CA ARG A 78 -14.31 1.00 -14.09
C ARG A 78 -14.14 2.41 -13.50
N ARG A 79 -13.38 2.49 -12.39
CA ARG A 79 -13.16 3.73 -11.64
C ARG A 79 -11.68 4.13 -11.62
N PRO A 80 -11.37 5.43 -11.60
CA PRO A 80 -10.03 5.91 -11.25
C PRO A 80 -9.62 5.44 -9.86
N LEU A 81 -8.31 5.28 -9.65
CA LEU A 81 -7.73 4.96 -8.36
C LEU A 81 -6.78 6.08 -7.92
N ILE A 82 -6.91 6.51 -6.67
CA ILE A 82 -5.99 7.47 -6.03
C ILE A 82 -5.29 6.76 -4.88
N LEU A 83 -3.96 6.73 -4.90
CA LEU A 83 -3.13 6.20 -3.83
C LEU A 83 -2.48 7.32 -3.05
N PHE A 84 -2.60 7.32 -1.73
CA PHE A 84 -1.78 8.11 -0.81
C PHE A 84 -0.68 7.21 -0.24
N ALA A 85 0.55 7.42 -0.69
CA ALA A 85 1.71 6.61 -0.31
C ALA A 85 2.40 7.23 0.91
N ALA A 86 2.68 6.40 1.92
CA ALA A 86 3.45 6.74 3.11
C ALA A 86 4.13 5.47 3.64
N SER A 87 5.44 5.31 3.42
CA SER A 87 6.15 4.09 3.77
C SER A 87 7.63 4.30 4.01
N GLY A 88 8.18 3.53 4.95
CA GLY A 88 9.61 3.32 5.11
C GLY A 88 10.19 2.19 4.24
N GLY A 89 9.38 1.51 3.43
CA GLY A 89 9.80 0.43 2.53
C GLY A 89 9.14 -0.92 2.79
N ALA A 90 9.82 -2.01 2.39
CA ALA A 90 9.31 -3.37 2.53
C ALA A 90 9.34 -3.86 3.98
N ARG A 91 8.35 -4.68 4.38
CA ARG A 91 8.28 -5.22 5.74
C ARG A 91 9.28 -6.35 5.93
N MET A 92 10.43 -6.04 6.53
CA MET A 92 11.55 -6.97 6.68
C MET A 92 11.18 -8.28 7.39
N GLN A 93 10.20 -8.25 8.30
CA GLN A 93 9.76 -9.42 9.07
C GLN A 93 9.16 -10.53 8.19
N GLU A 94 8.70 -10.20 6.98
CA GLU A 94 8.20 -11.18 6.01
C GLU A 94 9.20 -11.43 4.86
N GLY A 95 10.38 -10.82 4.90
CA GLY A 95 11.49 -11.08 3.99
C GLY A 95 11.13 -11.02 2.50
N ILE A 96 11.44 -12.09 1.78
CA ILE A 96 11.16 -12.22 0.33
C ILE A 96 9.66 -12.06 0.02
N LEU A 97 8.76 -12.40 0.95
CA LEU A 97 7.32 -12.28 0.72
C LEU A 97 6.90 -10.81 0.62
N SER A 98 7.51 -9.92 1.40
CA SER A 98 7.36 -8.46 1.26
C SER A 98 7.93 -7.96 -0.06
N LEU A 99 9.11 -8.45 -0.45
CA LEU A 99 9.73 -8.06 -1.72
C LEU A 99 8.85 -8.44 -2.92
N MET A 100 8.20 -9.60 -2.87
CA MET A 100 7.30 -10.05 -3.93
C MET A 100 6.02 -9.21 -4.05
N GLN A 101 5.71 -8.33 -3.09
CA GLN A 101 4.57 -7.43 -3.22
C GLN A 101 4.83 -6.31 -4.24
N LEU A 102 6.10 -5.97 -4.49
CA LEU A 102 6.48 -4.97 -5.48
C LEU A 102 6.00 -5.37 -6.89
N PRO A 103 6.43 -6.50 -7.47
CA PRO A 103 5.94 -6.89 -8.79
C PRO A 103 4.43 -7.17 -8.82
N ARG A 104 3.83 -7.70 -7.73
CA ARG A 104 2.38 -7.95 -7.67
C ARG A 104 1.57 -6.67 -7.82
N THR A 105 1.96 -5.62 -7.12
CA THR A 105 1.29 -4.32 -7.19
C THR A 105 1.60 -3.58 -8.50
N THR A 106 2.82 -3.70 -9.03
CA THR A 106 3.18 -3.20 -10.37
C THR A 106 2.29 -3.81 -11.45
N VAL A 107 2.00 -5.12 -11.41
CA VAL A 107 1.06 -5.76 -12.35
C VAL A 107 -0.36 -5.20 -12.18
N GLY A 108 -0.76 -4.85 -10.95
CA GLY A 108 -2.04 -4.17 -10.70
C GLY A 108 -2.12 -2.80 -11.40
N VAL A 109 -1.05 -2.02 -11.32
CA VAL A 109 -0.94 -0.73 -12.03
C VAL A 109 -1.03 -0.91 -13.54
N ASP A 110 -0.29 -1.88 -14.09
CA ASP A 110 -0.25 -2.12 -15.54
C ASP A 110 -1.63 -2.50 -16.09
N ARG A 111 -2.36 -3.37 -15.37
CA ARG A 111 -3.75 -3.73 -15.73
C ARG A 111 -4.68 -2.51 -15.70
N LEU A 112 -4.51 -1.60 -14.75
CA LEU A 112 -5.30 -0.37 -14.66
C LEU A 112 -5.03 0.56 -15.85
N LYS A 113 -3.75 0.67 -16.23
CA LYS A 113 -3.29 1.40 -17.42
C LYS A 113 -3.82 0.80 -18.71
N GLU A 114 -3.77 -0.52 -18.89
CA GLU A 114 -4.34 -1.23 -20.05
C GLU A 114 -5.86 -0.99 -20.18
N ALA A 115 -6.57 -0.87 -19.06
CA ALA A 115 -7.99 -0.56 -19.03
C ALA A 115 -8.32 0.92 -19.31
N GLY A 116 -7.30 1.78 -19.45
CA GLY A 116 -7.43 3.22 -19.65
C GLY A 116 -8.02 3.96 -18.44
N LEU A 117 -7.82 3.43 -17.22
CA LEU A 117 -8.34 4.01 -15.99
C LEU A 117 -7.25 4.84 -15.30
N PRO A 118 -7.52 6.11 -14.92
CA PRO A 118 -6.49 6.96 -14.31
C PRO A 118 -6.01 6.42 -12.96
N TYR A 119 -4.69 6.44 -12.77
CA TYR A 119 -4.01 6.15 -11.53
C TYR A 119 -3.23 7.36 -11.03
N ILE A 120 -3.67 7.95 -9.93
CA ILE A 120 -3.03 9.12 -9.33
C ILE A 120 -2.31 8.68 -8.06
N VAL A 121 -1.06 9.10 -7.89
CA VAL A 121 -0.31 8.88 -6.66
C VAL A 121 -0.03 10.21 -5.97
N VAL A 122 -0.40 10.27 -4.70
CA VAL A 122 -0.06 11.33 -3.77
C VAL A 122 1.04 10.82 -2.84
N LEU A 123 2.23 11.36 -3.02
CA LEU A 123 3.44 11.05 -2.25
C LEU A 123 3.43 11.89 -0.97
N THR A 124 3.24 11.23 0.16
CA THR A 124 3.21 11.86 1.49
C THR A 124 4.51 11.54 2.25
N ASN A 125 4.71 12.21 3.38
CA ASN A 125 5.94 12.07 4.15
C ASN A 125 5.92 10.88 5.13
N PRO A 126 6.92 9.97 5.09
CA PRO A 126 7.89 9.72 4.04
C PRO A 126 7.37 8.68 3.02
N THR A 127 7.91 8.67 1.80
CA THR A 127 7.72 7.59 0.83
C THR A 127 9.08 7.09 0.37
N THR A 128 9.52 5.94 0.91
CA THR A 128 10.88 5.45 0.66
C THR A 128 11.00 3.97 0.27
N GLY A 129 12.17 3.62 -0.25
CA GLY A 129 12.61 2.25 -0.46
C GLY A 129 11.77 1.49 -1.49
N GLY A 130 11.42 0.24 -1.18
CA GLY A 130 10.70 -0.63 -2.11
C GLY A 130 9.34 -0.10 -2.58
N VAL A 131 8.70 0.75 -1.78
CA VAL A 131 7.42 1.38 -2.17
C VAL A 131 7.66 2.44 -3.24
N THR A 132 8.63 3.32 -3.05
CA THR A 132 9.06 4.30 -4.07
C THR A 132 9.56 3.63 -5.34
N ALA A 133 10.27 2.51 -5.22
CA ALA A 133 10.76 1.75 -6.38
C ALA A 133 9.68 0.88 -7.09
N SER A 134 8.40 1.01 -6.71
CA SER A 134 7.30 0.22 -7.30
C SER A 134 6.05 1.07 -7.51
N TYR A 135 4.89 0.63 -7.03
CA TYR A 135 3.57 1.19 -7.34
C TYR A 135 3.42 2.68 -6.99
N ALA A 136 4.23 3.24 -6.09
CA ALA A 136 4.18 4.66 -5.76
C ALA A 136 4.81 5.57 -6.83
N MET A 137 5.66 5.05 -7.72
CA MET A 137 6.28 5.82 -8.82
C MET A 137 5.76 5.43 -10.22
N LEU A 138 4.62 4.74 -10.27
CA LEU A 138 3.99 4.28 -11.50
C LEU A 138 2.63 4.93 -11.75
N GLY A 139 2.34 6.05 -11.06
CA GLY A 139 1.16 6.87 -11.32
C GLY A 139 1.20 7.55 -12.68
N ASP A 140 0.04 7.75 -13.29
CA ASP A 140 -0.11 8.62 -14.46
C ASP A 140 0.20 10.08 -14.08
N VAL A 141 -0.18 10.45 -12.85
CA VAL A 141 0.13 11.75 -12.24
C VAL A 141 0.67 11.51 -10.83
N HIS A 142 1.80 12.15 -10.54
CA HIS A 142 2.40 12.20 -9.21
C HIS A 142 2.22 13.60 -8.60
N ILE A 143 1.69 13.63 -7.37
CA ILE A 143 1.56 14.84 -6.56
C ILE A 143 2.34 14.60 -5.28
N ALA A 144 3.13 15.57 -4.82
CA ALA A 144 3.87 15.44 -3.57
C ALA A 144 3.45 16.53 -2.59
N GLU A 145 3.32 16.17 -1.31
CA GLU A 145 3.12 17.16 -0.25
C GLU A 145 4.40 17.97 -0.01
N PRO A 146 4.30 19.27 0.34
CA PRO A 146 5.47 20.10 0.63
C PRO A 146 6.37 19.48 1.71
N GLY A 147 7.66 19.31 1.40
CA GLY A 147 8.65 18.78 2.34
C GLY A 147 8.61 17.26 2.55
N ALA A 148 7.81 16.51 1.76
CA ALA A 148 7.81 15.06 1.82
C ALA A 148 9.18 14.49 1.43
N LEU A 149 9.72 13.60 2.28
CA LEU A 149 10.91 12.83 1.97
C LEU A 149 10.55 11.68 1.03
N ILE A 150 11.09 11.70 -0.19
CA ILE A 150 10.81 10.72 -1.23
C ILE A 150 12.14 10.17 -1.76
N GLY A 151 12.34 8.85 -1.71
CA GLY A 151 13.57 8.21 -2.19
C GLY A 151 13.69 6.71 -1.97
#